data_AF-A0A1M5YQ06-F1
#
_entry.id   AF-A0A1M5YQ06-F1
#
_cell.length_a   1.000
_cell.length_b   1.000
_cell.length_c   1.000
_cell.angle_alpha   90.00
_cell.angle_beta   90.00
_cell.angle_gamma   90.00
#
_symmetry.space_group_name_H-M   'P 1'
#
loop_
_entity.id
_entity.type
_entity.pdbx_description
1 polymer ?
#
loop_
_entity_poly.entity_id
_entity_poly.type
_entity_poly.pdbx_seq_one_letter_code
_entity_poly.pdbx_strand_id
1 'polypeptide(L)'
;MSGCIRPFVIGGFMKKFGLYILSVLLLGAAVGSATQASATTYLYTGNSDQTYGTGDHLTASVDLNCTDSCMAGTYFYSTDITSLSLSTLTSTNAQVTTLSTTMPGVSTAASEFLTLNSTGQVINWFVWLNDAASNTFMYTQNDYSQCVSGCGNQDYSTAVMAGSPSILLLINNPPGTWQVAAVPEPSTWAMMILGFAGLGFMAYRRKSAALAT
;
A
#
# COMPACT_ATOMS: atom_id res chain seq x y z
N MET A 1 17.95 56.61 -62.96
CA MET A 1 17.08 56.44 -61.77
C MET A 1 16.47 55.05 -61.86
N SER A 2 17.06 54.05 -61.21
CA SER A 2 16.53 52.68 -61.15
C SER A 2 16.48 52.26 -59.69
N GLY A 3 15.28 52.28 -59.10
CA GLY A 3 15.04 51.86 -57.73
C GLY A 3 14.65 50.38 -57.70
N CYS A 4 15.44 49.58 -56.99
CA CYS A 4 15.18 48.17 -56.71
C CYS A 4 14.42 48.06 -55.38
N ILE A 5 13.19 47.57 -55.39
CA ILE A 5 12.36 47.34 -54.18
C ILE A 5 12.37 45.82 -53.90
N ARG A 6 12.86 45.42 -52.72
CA ARG A 6 12.76 44.04 -52.21
C ARG A 6 11.52 43.90 -51.32
N PRO A 7 10.76 42.78 -51.39
CA PRO A 7 9.64 42.56 -50.49
C PRO A 7 10.13 42.04 -49.13
N PHE A 8 9.52 42.58 -48.08
CA PHE A 8 9.74 42.25 -46.67
C PHE A 8 8.82 41.07 -46.30
N VAL A 9 9.40 39.97 -45.78
CA VAL A 9 8.67 38.74 -45.41
C VAL A 9 8.34 38.76 -43.91
N ILE A 10 7.05 38.93 -43.56
CA ILE A 10 6.52 38.97 -42.16
C ILE A 10 6.01 37.58 -41.67
N GLY A 11 6.28 36.48 -42.38
CA GLY A 11 5.55 35.21 -42.16
C GLY A 11 5.99 34.29 -41.02
N GLY A 12 7.09 34.57 -40.30
CA GLY A 12 7.75 33.55 -39.46
C GLY A 12 7.31 33.46 -37.99
N PHE A 13 6.79 34.53 -37.40
CA PHE A 13 6.73 34.65 -35.93
C PHE A 13 5.46 34.05 -35.31
N MET A 14 4.33 34.03 -36.02
CA MET A 14 3.04 33.57 -35.47
C MET A 14 2.88 32.04 -35.40
N LYS A 15 3.62 31.25 -36.20
CA LYS A 15 3.53 29.78 -36.17
C LYS A 15 4.15 29.13 -34.93
N LYS A 16 5.19 29.74 -34.35
CA LYS A 16 5.88 29.19 -33.18
C LYS A 16 5.10 29.44 -31.88
N PHE A 17 4.44 30.59 -31.76
CA PHE A 17 3.68 30.96 -30.57
C PHE A 17 2.45 30.05 -30.35
N GLY A 18 1.74 29.70 -31.42
CA GLY A 18 0.61 28.77 -31.34
C GLY A 18 1.01 27.34 -30.95
N LEU A 19 2.22 26.90 -31.33
CA LEU A 19 2.71 25.56 -31.01
C LEU A 19 3.13 25.43 -29.53
N TYR A 20 3.65 26.51 -28.92
CA TYR A 20 3.97 26.56 -27.49
C TYR A 20 2.71 26.59 -26.60
N ILE A 21 1.65 27.24 -27.04
CA ILE A 21 0.37 27.26 -26.30
C ILE A 21 -0.28 25.87 -26.35
N LEU A 22 -0.20 25.18 -27.50
CA LEU A 22 -0.74 23.83 -27.65
C LEU A 22 0.01 22.80 -26.78
N SER A 23 1.34 22.93 -26.64
CA SER A 23 2.14 22.04 -25.78
C SER A 23 1.93 22.29 -24.28
N VAL A 24 1.71 23.55 -23.86
CA VAL A 24 1.35 23.88 -22.47
C VAL A 24 -0.06 23.39 -22.11
N LEU A 25 -1.02 23.47 -23.05
CA LEU A 25 -2.36 22.90 -22.87
C LEU A 25 -2.36 21.37 -22.82
N LEU A 26 -1.49 20.70 -23.59
CA LEU A 26 -1.30 19.25 -23.55
C LEU A 26 -0.60 18.77 -22.26
N LEU A 27 0.33 19.56 -21.70
CA LEU A 27 0.88 19.29 -20.36
C LEU A 27 -0.16 19.54 -19.24
N GLY A 28 -1.02 20.55 -19.40
CA GLY A 28 -2.10 20.86 -18.44
C GLY A 28 -3.19 19.78 -18.39
N ALA A 29 -3.48 19.12 -19.52
CA ALA A 29 -4.45 18.01 -19.58
C ALA A 29 -3.91 16.69 -18.99
N ALA A 30 -2.59 16.53 -18.87
CA ALA A 30 -1.97 15.34 -18.28
C ALA A 30 -1.91 15.37 -16.73
N VAL A 31 -2.28 16.49 -16.09
CA VAL A 31 -2.51 16.57 -14.64
C VAL A 31 -3.91 16.05 -14.26
N GLY A 32 -4.59 15.35 -15.18
CA GLY A 32 -5.85 14.69 -14.95
C GLY A 32 -5.78 13.84 -13.68
N SER A 33 -6.56 14.28 -12.70
CA SER A 33 -6.94 13.59 -11.47
C SER A 33 -6.38 12.18 -11.35
N ALA A 34 -5.25 12.04 -10.66
CA ALA A 34 -4.87 10.75 -10.12
C ALA A 34 -6.02 10.32 -9.20
N THR A 35 -6.87 9.42 -9.69
CA THR A 35 -7.91 8.79 -8.88
C THR A 35 -7.20 8.14 -7.70
N GLN A 36 -7.55 8.57 -6.50
CA GLN A 36 -7.00 8.03 -5.27
C GLN A 36 -7.20 6.51 -5.29
N ALA A 37 -6.16 5.74 -4.97
CA ALA A 37 -6.26 4.29 -4.96
C ALA A 37 -7.36 3.88 -3.97
N SER A 38 -8.34 3.11 -4.45
CA SER A 38 -9.55 2.72 -3.71
C SER A 38 -9.31 1.64 -2.64
N ALA A 39 -8.05 1.37 -2.30
CA ALA A 39 -7.67 0.34 -1.34
C ALA A 39 -7.00 0.99 -0.13
N THR A 40 -7.57 0.78 1.06
CA THR A 40 -6.98 1.19 2.34
C THR A 40 -6.32 -0.03 2.98
N THR A 41 -5.02 0.05 3.22
CA THR A 41 -4.24 -1.04 3.84
C THR A 41 -4.24 -0.88 5.36
N TYR A 42 -4.69 -1.92 6.06
CA TYR A 42 -4.60 -2.09 7.49
C TYR A 42 -3.45 -3.03 7.84
N LEU A 43 -2.56 -2.56 8.69
CA LEU A 43 -1.37 -3.28 9.15
C LEU A 43 -1.58 -3.73 10.59
N TYR A 44 -1.34 -5.00 10.86
CA TYR A 44 -1.34 -5.57 12.19
C TYR A 44 0.07 -5.89 12.62
N THR A 45 0.39 -5.56 13.87
CA THR A 45 1.60 -6.01 14.56
C THR A 45 1.19 -6.69 15.85
N GLY A 46 1.33 -8.01 15.85
CA GLY A 46 1.15 -8.87 17.01
C GLY A 46 2.16 -8.58 18.11
N ASN A 47 1.82 -8.98 19.32
CA ASN A 47 2.76 -8.89 20.43
C ASN A 47 3.88 -9.92 20.26
N SER A 48 4.98 -9.73 20.99
CA SER A 48 6.06 -10.70 20.98
C SER A 48 5.67 -11.97 21.74
N ASP A 49 6.19 -13.11 21.28
CA ASP A 49 6.03 -14.40 21.94
C ASP A 49 6.67 -14.34 23.32
N GLN A 50 5.84 -14.49 24.35
CA GLN A 50 6.27 -14.61 25.74
C GLN A 50 6.26 -16.05 26.24
N THR A 51 5.72 -16.99 25.46
CA THR A 51 5.59 -18.40 25.83
C THR A 51 6.95 -19.09 25.80
N TYR A 52 7.76 -18.82 24.77
CA TYR A 52 9.11 -19.39 24.63
C TYR A 52 10.23 -18.35 24.77
N GLY A 53 9.90 -17.08 25.00
CA GLY A 53 10.87 -16.01 25.23
C GLY A 53 11.76 -15.68 24.01
N THR A 54 11.34 -16.10 22.81
CA THR A 54 12.05 -15.81 21.54
C THR A 54 11.86 -14.36 21.10
N GLY A 55 10.75 -13.74 21.52
CA GLY A 55 10.34 -12.40 21.14
C GLY A 55 9.83 -12.29 19.69
N ASP A 56 9.58 -13.42 19.03
CA ASP A 56 9.04 -13.49 17.68
C ASP A 56 7.59 -12.99 17.66
N HIS A 57 7.15 -12.41 16.56
CA HIS A 57 5.80 -11.85 16.46
C HIS A 57 5.19 -12.07 15.08
N LEU A 58 3.86 -11.96 15.02
CA LEU A 58 3.10 -12.05 13.79
C LEU A 58 2.79 -10.64 13.29
N THR A 59 2.85 -10.43 11.98
CA THR A 59 2.28 -9.25 11.33
C THR A 59 1.26 -9.67 10.30
N ALA A 60 0.30 -8.79 10.02
CA ALA A 60 -0.65 -9.00 8.94
C ALA A 60 -0.85 -7.71 8.13
N SER A 61 -1.23 -7.86 6.87
CA SER A 61 -1.65 -6.76 6.00
C SER A 61 -2.98 -7.13 5.37
N VAL A 62 -3.97 -6.24 5.51
CA VAL A 62 -5.32 -6.42 4.98
C VAL A 62 -5.67 -5.21 4.14
N ASP A 63 -5.99 -5.43 2.87
CA ASP A 63 -6.47 -4.35 1.99
C ASP A 63 -7.99 -4.37 1.94
N LEU A 64 -8.61 -3.29 2.40
CA LEU A 64 -10.04 -3.05 2.24
C LEU A 64 -10.30 -2.21 0.99
N ASN A 65 -11.23 -2.66 0.15
CA ASN A 65 -11.72 -1.87 -0.96
C ASN A 65 -12.81 -0.91 -0.48
N CYS A 66 -12.40 0.32 -0.15
CA CYS A 66 -13.27 1.38 0.33
C CYS A 66 -13.17 2.58 -0.61
N THR A 67 -14.29 3.25 -0.87
CA THR A 67 -14.30 4.54 -1.58
C THR A 67 -13.98 5.65 -0.57
N ASP A 68 -12.87 6.35 -0.78
CA ASP A 68 -12.30 7.43 0.06
C ASP A 68 -11.88 7.02 1.48
N SER A 69 -12.83 6.61 2.34
CA SER A 69 -12.55 6.18 3.72
C SER A 69 -13.47 5.03 4.13
N CYS A 70 -12.92 4.02 4.79
CA CYS A 70 -13.70 2.91 5.30
C CYS A 70 -14.61 3.36 6.45
N MET A 71 -15.93 3.20 6.27
CA MET A 71 -16.93 3.49 7.29
C MET A 71 -16.88 2.47 8.44
N ALA A 72 -17.56 2.78 9.56
CA ALA A 72 -17.77 1.80 10.61
C ALA A 72 -18.58 0.61 10.08
N GLY A 73 -18.18 -0.60 10.45
CA GLY A 73 -18.85 -1.82 10.01
C GLY A 73 -17.92 -3.02 9.97
N THR A 74 -18.49 -4.18 9.66
CA THR A 74 -17.75 -5.42 9.45
C THR A 74 -17.58 -5.66 7.96
N TYR A 75 -16.34 -5.90 7.58
CA TYR A 75 -15.86 -6.15 6.23
C TYR A 75 -15.45 -7.61 6.11
N PHE A 76 -15.85 -8.27 5.04
CA PHE A 76 -15.58 -9.70 4.84
C PHE A 76 -14.66 -9.97 3.66
N TYR A 77 -13.92 -11.07 3.74
CA TYR A 77 -13.18 -11.59 2.59
C TYR A 77 -14.10 -11.98 1.44
N SER A 78 -13.58 -11.88 0.21
CA SER A 78 -14.27 -12.01 -1.09
C SER A 78 -15.20 -10.87 -1.51
N THR A 79 -15.68 -10.05 -0.58
CA THR A 79 -16.57 -8.91 -0.88
C THR A 79 -15.85 -7.58 -0.71
N ASP A 80 -15.27 -7.35 0.46
CA ASP A 80 -14.65 -6.07 0.81
C ASP A 80 -13.14 -6.16 0.98
N ILE A 81 -12.63 -7.25 1.55
CA ILE A 81 -11.20 -7.50 1.68
C ILE A 81 -10.67 -8.04 0.35
N THR A 82 -9.77 -7.29 -0.29
CA THR A 82 -9.20 -7.65 -1.61
C THR A 82 -7.89 -8.40 -1.51
N SER A 83 -7.14 -8.19 -0.43
CA SER A 83 -5.85 -8.83 -0.22
C SER A 83 -5.63 -9.09 1.25
N LEU A 84 -4.93 -10.19 1.52
CA LEU A 84 -4.52 -10.56 2.86
C LEU A 84 -3.12 -11.18 2.80
N SER A 85 -2.25 -10.78 3.73
CA SER A 85 -1.02 -11.49 4.06
C SER A 85 -0.81 -11.59 5.57
N LEU A 86 -0.17 -12.67 6.01
CA LEU A 86 0.38 -12.81 7.36
C LEU A 86 1.87 -13.15 7.25
N SER A 87 2.67 -12.68 8.18
CA SER A 87 4.10 -12.96 8.25
C SER A 87 4.55 -13.17 9.69
N THR A 88 5.46 -14.10 9.90
CA THR A 88 6.13 -14.30 11.19
C THR A 88 7.50 -13.67 11.10
N LEU A 89 7.81 -12.83 12.07
CA LEU A 89 9.08 -12.14 12.19
C LEU A 89 9.76 -12.57 13.48
N THR A 90 11.09 -12.62 13.45
CA THR A 90 11.88 -12.81 14.66
C THR A 90 11.81 -11.56 15.56
N SER A 91 12.30 -11.67 16.79
CA SER A 91 12.53 -10.50 17.67
C SER A 91 13.41 -9.39 17.08
N THR A 92 14.22 -9.71 16.07
CA THR A 92 15.06 -8.74 15.33
C THR A 92 14.40 -8.21 14.05
N ASN A 93 13.12 -8.50 13.83
CA ASN A 93 12.34 -8.17 12.62
C ASN A 93 12.83 -8.89 11.35
N ALA A 94 13.52 -10.03 11.47
CA ALA A 94 13.84 -10.85 10.31
C ALA A 94 12.62 -11.70 9.94
N GLN A 95 12.22 -11.70 8.67
CA GLN A 95 11.08 -12.49 8.20
C GLN A 95 11.44 -13.99 8.21
N VAL A 96 10.62 -14.80 8.89
CA VAL A 96 10.76 -16.26 8.98
C VAL A 96 9.89 -16.96 7.95
N THR A 97 8.62 -16.59 7.90
CA THR A 97 7.64 -17.13 6.96
C THR A 97 6.60 -16.07 6.58
N THR A 98 5.98 -16.23 5.42
CA THR A 98 4.91 -15.37 4.93
C THR A 98 3.88 -16.20 4.20
N LEU A 99 2.60 -15.94 4.44
CA LEU A 99 1.46 -16.45 3.69
C LEU A 99 0.69 -15.26 3.11
N SER A 100 0.24 -15.37 1.86
CA SER A 100 -0.65 -14.39 1.23
C SER A 100 -1.61 -15.06 0.28
N THR A 101 -2.79 -14.48 0.10
CA THR A 101 -3.82 -15.00 -0.84
C THR A 101 -3.37 -14.98 -2.30
N THR A 102 -2.26 -14.33 -2.61
CA THR A 102 -1.67 -14.26 -3.95
C THR A 102 -0.70 -15.42 -4.24
N MET A 103 -0.31 -16.19 -3.22
CA MET A 103 0.59 -17.33 -3.41
C MET A 103 -0.17 -18.60 -3.84
N PRO A 104 0.34 -19.35 -4.83
CA PRO A 104 -0.27 -20.61 -5.24
C PRO A 104 -0.33 -21.63 -4.09
N GLY A 105 -1.46 -22.29 -3.92
CA GLY A 105 -1.65 -23.31 -2.87
C GLY A 105 -2.03 -22.76 -1.50
N VAL A 106 -1.99 -21.43 -1.32
CA VAL A 106 -2.50 -20.74 -0.13
C VAL A 106 -3.99 -20.49 -0.28
N SER A 107 -4.76 -20.79 0.76
CA SER A 107 -6.21 -20.57 0.81
C SER A 107 -6.64 -20.02 2.17
N THR A 108 -7.90 -19.61 2.24
CA THR A 108 -8.60 -19.24 3.46
C THR A 108 -9.41 -20.45 3.96
N ALA A 109 -9.48 -20.65 5.28
CA ALA A 109 -10.18 -21.79 5.88
C ALA A 109 -11.45 -21.41 6.65
N ALA A 110 -11.72 -20.10 6.81
CA ALA A 110 -12.86 -19.58 7.55
C ALA A 110 -13.36 -18.28 6.91
N SER A 111 -14.41 -17.68 7.47
CA SER A 111 -14.90 -16.38 7.01
C SER A 111 -14.05 -15.27 7.63
N GLU A 112 -13.01 -14.82 6.93
CA GLU A 112 -12.17 -13.73 7.42
C GLU A 112 -12.94 -12.42 7.44
N PHE A 113 -12.72 -11.64 8.50
CA PHE A 113 -13.37 -10.35 8.66
C PHE A 113 -12.50 -9.34 9.39
N LEU A 114 -12.84 -8.07 9.18
CA LEU A 114 -12.31 -6.92 9.89
C LEU A 114 -13.47 -6.00 10.28
N THR A 115 -13.54 -5.55 11.52
CA THR A 115 -14.60 -4.65 12.01
C THR A 115 -13.98 -3.34 12.45
N LEU A 116 -14.49 -2.26 11.88
CA LEU A 116 -14.06 -0.90 12.15
C LEU A 116 -15.07 -0.17 13.04
N ASN A 117 -14.56 0.66 13.95
CA ASN A 117 -15.39 1.64 14.67
C ASN A 117 -15.62 2.92 13.83
N SER A 118 -16.32 3.89 14.41
CA SER A 118 -16.62 5.18 13.75
C SER A 118 -15.41 6.06 13.46
N THR A 119 -14.24 5.76 14.04
CA THR A 119 -12.98 6.48 13.77
C THR A 119 -12.10 5.73 12.77
N GLY A 120 -12.57 4.63 12.20
CA GLY A 120 -11.84 3.80 11.23
C GLY A 120 -10.80 2.88 11.86
N GLN A 121 -10.81 2.71 13.19
CA GLN A 121 -9.91 1.80 13.90
C GLN A 121 -10.49 0.39 13.93
N VAL A 122 -9.62 -0.60 13.80
CA VAL A 122 -9.98 -2.01 13.93
C VAL A 122 -10.30 -2.33 15.39
N ILE A 123 -11.48 -2.89 15.63
CA ILE A 123 -11.96 -3.30 16.95
C ILE A 123 -12.27 -4.79 17.05
N ASN A 124 -12.45 -5.47 15.92
CA ASN A 124 -12.70 -6.91 15.85
C ASN A 124 -12.17 -7.47 14.52
N TRP A 125 -11.53 -8.63 14.50
CA TRP A 125 -10.95 -9.27 13.33
C TRP A 125 -10.78 -10.77 13.54
N PHE A 126 -10.84 -11.48 12.43
CA PHE A 126 -10.37 -12.85 12.34
C PHE A 126 -9.78 -13.02 10.96
N VAL A 127 -8.52 -13.45 10.92
CA VAL A 127 -7.72 -13.49 9.71
C VAL A 127 -6.91 -14.77 9.71
N TRP A 128 -7.10 -15.63 8.71
CA TRP A 128 -6.50 -16.95 8.64
C TRP A 128 -5.99 -17.25 7.23
N LEU A 129 -4.80 -17.82 7.12
CA LEU A 129 -4.28 -18.41 5.88
C LEU A 129 -3.73 -19.81 6.14
N ASN A 130 -3.92 -20.71 5.17
CA ASN A 130 -3.32 -22.04 5.17
C ASN A 130 -2.66 -22.33 3.82
N ASP A 131 -1.45 -22.87 3.89
CA ASP A 131 -0.75 -23.52 2.78
C ASP A 131 -0.70 -25.02 3.05
N ALA A 132 -1.51 -25.78 2.31
CA ALA A 132 -1.54 -27.23 2.43
C ALA A 132 -0.27 -27.90 1.86
N ALA A 133 0.42 -27.26 0.92
CA ALA A 133 1.65 -27.82 0.35
C ALA A 133 2.79 -27.82 1.37
N SER A 134 2.87 -26.76 2.17
CA SER A 134 3.89 -26.60 3.22
C SER A 134 3.43 -27.03 4.60
N ASN A 135 2.19 -27.51 4.76
CA ASN A 135 1.55 -27.75 6.07
C ASN A 135 1.68 -26.54 7.02
N THR A 136 1.60 -25.33 6.47
CA THR A 136 1.76 -24.08 7.20
C THR A 136 0.39 -23.43 7.34
N PHE A 137 0.06 -22.96 8.54
CA PHE A 137 -1.11 -22.11 8.74
C PHE A 137 -0.78 -21.01 9.74
N MET A 138 -1.43 -19.87 9.53
CA MET A 138 -1.18 -18.63 10.28
C MET A 138 -2.51 -17.94 10.51
N TYR A 139 -2.74 -17.46 11.72
CA TYR A 139 -3.91 -16.65 12.00
C TYR A 139 -3.64 -15.58 13.06
N THR A 140 -4.39 -14.49 12.96
CA THR A 140 -4.56 -13.51 14.04
C THR A 140 -6.03 -13.26 14.26
N GLN A 141 -6.43 -13.17 15.52
CA GLN A 141 -7.82 -12.94 15.88
C GLN A 141 -7.93 -12.13 17.16
N ASN A 142 -9.04 -11.42 17.28
CA ASN A 142 -9.55 -10.98 18.57
C ASN A 142 -10.82 -11.78 18.92
N ASP A 143 -10.98 -12.07 20.22
CA ASP A 143 -12.12 -12.74 20.87
C ASP A 143 -13.13 -13.49 19.96
N TYR A 144 -12.65 -14.47 19.19
CA TYR A 144 -13.47 -15.16 18.19
C TYR A 144 -14.31 -16.27 18.86
N SER A 145 -15.61 -15.99 19.00
CA SER A 145 -16.61 -16.78 19.74
C SER A 145 -16.88 -18.23 19.28
N GLN A 146 -16.28 -18.71 18.18
CA GLN A 146 -16.41 -20.12 17.73
C GLN A 146 -15.23 -21.01 18.11
N CYS A 147 -14.18 -20.47 18.73
CA CYS A 147 -13.12 -21.31 19.27
C CYS A 147 -13.69 -22.09 20.48
N VAL A 148 -13.75 -23.42 20.35
CA VAL A 148 -14.24 -24.32 21.41
C VAL A 148 -13.27 -24.22 22.60
N SER A 149 -13.59 -23.31 23.54
CA SER A 149 -12.92 -22.99 24.81
C SER A 149 -12.02 -21.75 24.81
N GLY A 150 -12.60 -20.57 25.03
CA GLY A 150 -11.93 -19.48 25.78
C GLY A 150 -10.62 -18.92 25.19
N CYS A 151 -10.46 -18.98 23.88
CA CYS A 151 -9.18 -18.70 23.21
C CYS A 151 -8.72 -17.24 23.39
N GLY A 152 -9.63 -16.30 23.64
CA GLY A 152 -9.27 -14.88 23.77
C GLY A 152 -8.57 -14.35 22.51
N ASN A 153 -7.83 -13.26 22.66
CA ASN A 153 -7.03 -12.68 21.58
C ASN A 153 -5.77 -13.52 21.37
N GLN A 154 -5.52 -13.94 20.14
CA GLN A 154 -4.42 -14.86 19.82
C GLN A 154 -3.77 -14.54 18.48
N ASP A 155 -2.45 -14.67 18.48
CA ASP A 155 -1.64 -14.74 17.28
C ASP A 155 -1.01 -16.12 17.18
N TYR A 156 -1.07 -16.71 16.00
CA TYR A 156 -0.65 -18.09 15.80
C TYR A 156 0.05 -18.26 14.46
N SER A 157 1.15 -19.01 14.48
CA SER A 157 1.87 -19.42 13.28
C SER A 157 2.52 -20.78 13.49
N THR A 158 2.34 -21.67 12.52
CA THR A 158 3.15 -22.88 12.40
C THR A 158 3.83 -22.92 11.05
N ALA A 159 5.15 -22.87 11.04
CA ALA A 159 5.93 -23.33 9.90
C ALA A 159 6.32 -24.79 10.18
N VAL A 160 5.63 -25.76 9.56
CA VAL A 160 6.08 -27.15 9.58
C VAL A 160 7.03 -27.36 8.41
N MET A 161 8.33 -27.20 8.63
CA MET A 161 9.30 -27.76 7.68
C MET A 161 9.13 -29.27 7.74
N ALA A 162 8.82 -29.92 6.61
CA ALA A 162 8.66 -31.37 6.56
C ALA A 162 9.84 -32.08 7.26
N GLY A 163 9.56 -32.76 8.38
CA GLY A 163 10.57 -33.47 9.18
C GLY A 163 11.27 -32.69 10.30
N SER A 164 10.86 -31.45 10.63
CA SER A 164 11.35 -30.70 11.80
C SER A 164 10.22 -30.44 12.81
N PRO A 165 10.51 -30.26 14.12
CA PRO A 165 9.48 -29.82 15.05
C PRO A 165 8.95 -28.47 14.57
N SER A 166 7.64 -28.41 14.36
CA SER A 166 6.90 -27.18 14.11
C SER A 166 7.32 -26.13 15.14
N ILE A 167 7.77 -24.96 14.69
CA ILE A 167 7.81 -23.79 15.58
C ILE A 167 6.34 -23.46 15.86
N LEU A 168 5.84 -23.92 17.00
CA LEU A 168 4.52 -23.57 17.52
C LEU A 168 4.68 -22.21 18.19
N LEU A 169 4.40 -21.13 17.46
CA LEU A 169 4.29 -19.81 18.06
C LEU A 169 2.86 -19.63 18.52
N LEU A 170 2.61 -19.91 19.79
CA LEU A 170 1.42 -19.43 20.50
C LEU A 170 1.78 -18.06 21.07
N ILE A 171 1.55 -17.02 20.27
CA ILE A 171 1.84 -15.64 20.63
C ILE A 171 0.63 -15.07 21.39
N ASN A 172 0.89 -14.62 22.61
CA ASN A 172 -0.07 -14.40 23.70
C ASN A 172 -1.15 -13.34 23.47
N ASN A 173 -2.09 -13.33 24.43
CA ASN A 173 -2.93 -12.23 24.90
C ASN A 173 -2.08 -11.22 25.73
N PRO A 174 -2.11 -9.89 25.53
CA PRO A 174 -3.11 -9.04 24.85
C PRO A 174 -3.06 -9.08 23.31
N PRO A 175 -4.08 -8.55 22.62
CA PRO A 175 -4.04 -8.41 21.17
C PRO A 175 -2.93 -7.44 20.76
N GLY A 176 -2.37 -7.64 19.57
CA GLY A 176 -1.47 -6.69 18.94
C GLY A 176 -2.16 -5.37 18.56
N THR A 177 -1.46 -4.56 17.78
CA THR A 177 -1.93 -3.23 17.37
C THR A 177 -2.23 -3.18 15.89
N TRP A 178 -3.29 -2.48 15.53
CA TRP A 178 -3.64 -2.16 14.15
C TRP A 178 -3.28 -0.72 13.82
N GLN A 179 -2.75 -0.51 12.62
CA GLN A 179 -2.41 0.80 12.06
C GLN A 179 -2.90 0.88 10.62
N VAL A 180 -3.34 2.05 10.19
CA VAL A 180 -3.66 2.29 8.77
C VAL A 180 -2.38 2.72 8.07
N ALA A 181 -2.04 2.08 6.95
CA ALA A 181 -0.88 2.49 6.16
C ALA A 181 -1.12 3.89 5.58
N ALA A 182 -0.16 4.80 5.80
CA ALA A 182 -0.25 6.13 5.23
C ALA A 182 -0.05 6.06 3.71
N VAL A 183 -1.08 6.40 2.95
CA VAL A 183 -0.96 6.61 1.50
C VAL A 183 -0.46 8.05 1.29
N PRO A 184 0.66 8.26 0.58
CA PRO A 184 1.14 9.60 0.27
C PRO A 184 0.05 10.37 -0.48
N GLU A 185 -0.32 11.54 0.05
CA GLU A 185 -1.37 12.35 -0.57
C GLU A 185 -1.02 12.66 -2.03
N PRO A 186 -2.01 12.73 -2.95
CA PRO A 186 -1.77 13.17 -4.34
C PRO A 186 -1.05 14.52 -4.43
N SER A 187 -1.21 15.39 -3.43
CA SER A 187 -0.51 16.67 -3.28
C SER A 187 1.02 16.50 -3.16
N THR A 188 1.48 15.40 -2.55
CA THR A 188 2.91 15.07 -2.39
C THR A 188 3.54 14.79 -3.74
N TRP A 189 2.85 14.02 -4.59
CA TRP A 189 3.28 13.76 -5.96
C TRP A 189 3.31 15.04 -6.79
N ALA A 190 2.27 15.87 -6.67
CA ALA A 190 2.21 17.16 -7.36
C ALA A 190 3.37 18.08 -6.95
N MET A 191 3.68 18.17 -5.65
CA MET A 191 4.80 18.98 -5.17
C MET A 191 6.17 18.48 -5.62
N MET A 192 6.40 17.15 -5.67
CA MET A 192 7.64 16.60 -6.22
C MET A 192 7.79 16.94 -7.70
N ILE A 193 6.73 16.75 -8.50
CA ILE A 193 6.74 17.07 -9.93
C ILE A 193 7.00 18.57 -10.15
N LEU A 194 6.33 19.44 -9.38
CA LEU A 194 6.56 20.88 -9.43
C LEU A 194 7.99 21.25 -9.04
N GLY A 195 8.57 20.61 -8.02
CA GLY A 195 9.96 20.79 -7.63
C GLY A 195 10.94 20.43 -8.75
N PHE A 196 10.77 19.26 -9.35
CA PHE A 196 11.62 18.82 -10.47
C PHE A 196 11.42 19.67 -11.73
N ALA A 197 10.19 20.06 -12.05
CA ALA A 197 9.90 20.97 -13.16
C ALA A 197 10.53 22.36 -12.94
N GLY A 198 10.49 22.87 -11.71
CA GLY A 198 11.14 24.12 -11.32
C GLY A 198 12.66 24.08 -11.50
N LEU A 199 13.32 23.01 -11.07
CA LEU A 199 14.75 22.80 -11.27
C LEU A 199 15.11 22.69 -12.77
N GLY A 200 14.35 21.92 -13.54
CA GLY A 200 14.53 21.79 -14.99
C GLY A 200 14.38 23.12 -15.72
N PHE A 201 13.39 23.94 -15.33
CA PHE A 201 13.18 25.27 -15.90
C PHE A 201 14.34 26.24 -15.59
N MET A 202 14.86 26.24 -14.36
CA MET A 202 16.01 27.08 -14.01
C MET A 202 17.28 26.71 -14.80
N ALA A 203 17.52 25.41 -15.00
CA ALA A 203 18.63 24.93 -15.82
C ALA A 203 18.47 25.32 -17.30
N TYR A 204 17.25 25.24 -17.85
CA TYR A 204 16.95 25.67 -19.21
C TYR A 204 17.24 27.17 -19.41
N ARG A 205 16.83 28.02 -18.46
CA ARG A 205 17.04 29.48 -18.54
C ARG A 205 18.53 29.88 -18.53
N ARG A 206 19.39 29.12 -17.85
CA ARG A 206 20.85 29.37 -17.84
C ARG A 206 21.50 29.14 -19.21
N LYS A 207 21.04 28.16 -19.99
CA LYS A 207 21.57 27.92 -21.34
C LYS A 207 21.19 29.02 -22.34
N SER A 208 20.01 29.62 -22.20
CA SER A 208 19.58 30.73 -23.05
C SER A 208 20.38 32.02 -22.84
N ALA A 209 20.98 32.21 -21.65
CA ALA A 209 21.83 33.37 -21.35
C ALA A 209 23.28 33.18 -21.84
N ALA A 210 23.75 31.94 -22.01
CA ALA A 210 25.10 31.64 -22.48
C ALA A 210 25.26 31.66 -24.02
N LEU A 211 24.16 31.76 -24.78
CA LEU A 211 24.18 31.84 -26.24
C LEU A 211 24.16 33.28 -26.80
N ALA A 212 24.32 34.29 -25.93
CA ALA A 212 24.23 35.72 -26.28
C ALA A 212 25.59 36.47 -26.21
N THR A 213 26.71 35.76 -26.21
CA THR A 213 28.09 36.31 -26.30
C THR A 213 28.81 35.73 -27.50
#